data_AF-A0A926ZW47-F1
#
_entry.id   AF-A0A926ZW47-F1
#
_cell.length_a   1.000
_cell.length_b   1.000
_cell.length_c   1.000
_cell.angle_alpha   90.00
_cell.angle_beta   90.00
_cell.angle_gamma   90.00
#
_symmetry.space_group_name_H-M   'P 1'
#
loop_
_entity.id
_entity.type
_entity.pdbx_description
1 polymer ?
#
loop_
_entity_poly.entity_id
_entity_poly.type
_entity_poly.pdbx_seq_one_letter_code
_entity_poly.pdbx_strand_id
1 'polypeptide(L)'
;MKVALVHEWLVSHAGSEKVVEQVLECFPSSDIFCLVDFLQGTDRNFLGDHQVYPSVIQRLPLAQRHFRQYLPLMPLAIERFDLSDYNLVLSSHHAVAKGVLTRADQLHISYVHTPLRYGWDLQHQYLQQSGLNRGLKGWVTQVILHYLRLWDVASANRVDCFVANSRYVARRIWKTYRRPAQVIYPPVETTRFVASPQRDDFYLTVSRCVPYKRLDLTVAAFNQLGLPLVVIGDGPGLNDLRSQAKPNIHFLGHQPDSAVEDHMSRCKAFVFPAEEDFGIAIVEAQAAGAPVIAFGRGGATETVMPGKTGLLFPSQTVPSLMEWVQAFEAGQFSFSSEQIQNHAEKFSVERFRREFKTFVEAMWRKFEQGEALEMH
;
A
#
# COMPACT_ATOMS: atom_id res chain seq x y z
N MET A 1 14.57 26.18 1.12
CA MET A 1 14.33 24.91 1.85
C MET A 1 14.84 23.77 0.99
N LYS A 2 15.91 23.08 1.42
CA LYS A 2 16.40 21.87 0.75
C LYS A 2 15.68 20.64 1.34
N VAL A 3 15.18 19.75 0.47
CA VAL A 3 14.29 18.63 0.86
C VAL A 3 14.98 17.30 0.58
N ALA A 4 15.03 16.43 1.59
CA ALA A 4 15.43 15.03 1.43
C ALA A 4 14.19 14.14 1.47
N LEU A 5 13.99 13.32 0.44
CA LEU A 5 12.98 12.27 0.42
C LEU A 5 13.63 10.92 0.71
N VAL A 6 13.33 10.34 1.86
CA VAL A 6 13.83 9.03 2.28
C VAL A 6 12.78 7.97 1.96
N HIS A 7 13.16 6.95 1.20
CA HIS A 7 12.30 5.83 0.84
C HIS A 7 12.98 4.50 1.18
N GLU A 8 12.21 3.43 1.37
CA GLU A 8 12.76 2.12 1.76
C GLU A 8 13.67 1.55 0.66
N TRP A 9 13.12 1.25 -0.50
CA TRP A 9 13.84 0.65 -1.63
C TRP A 9 13.10 0.94 -2.93
N LEU A 10 13.84 1.12 -4.01
CA LEU A 10 13.32 1.38 -5.35
C LEU A 10 13.56 0.13 -6.20
N VAL A 11 12.58 -0.78 -6.25
CA VAL A 11 12.71 -2.07 -6.96
C VAL A 11 11.59 -2.37 -7.94
N SER A 12 10.46 -1.68 -7.82
CA SER A 12 9.30 -1.75 -8.72
C SER A 12 8.44 -0.52 -8.52
N HIS A 13 7.76 -0.03 -9.56
CA HIS A 13 6.75 1.01 -9.40
C HIS A 13 5.46 0.38 -8.85
N ALA A 14 5.28 0.46 -7.53
CA ALA A 14 4.13 -0.09 -6.81
C ALA A 14 3.47 0.99 -5.92
N GLY A 15 2.55 0.59 -5.04
CA GLY A 15 1.71 1.54 -4.31
C GLY A 15 2.48 2.58 -3.48
N SER A 16 3.61 2.21 -2.87
CA SER A 16 4.42 3.18 -2.11
C SER A 16 5.22 4.12 -3.01
N GLU A 17 5.67 3.63 -4.16
CA GLU A 17 6.40 4.38 -5.18
C GLU A 17 5.48 5.36 -5.91
N LYS A 18 4.20 5.02 -6.12
CA LYS A 18 3.18 5.99 -6.56
C LYS A 18 3.06 7.17 -5.60
N VAL A 19 3.21 6.95 -4.29
CA VAL A 19 3.24 8.06 -3.32
C VAL A 19 4.52 8.86 -3.45
N VAL A 20 5.68 8.20 -3.57
CA VAL A 20 6.98 8.86 -3.81
C VAL A 20 6.88 9.78 -5.02
N GLU A 21 6.40 9.28 -6.15
CA GLU A 21 6.18 10.06 -7.38
C GLU A 21 5.40 11.35 -7.11
N GLN A 22 4.26 11.27 -6.41
CA GLN A 22 3.46 12.45 -6.11
C GLN A 22 4.10 13.39 -5.08
N VAL A 23 4.97 12.88 -4.20
CA VAL A 23 5.77 13.70 -3.28
C VAL A 23 6.86 14.45 -4.05
N LEU A 24 7.54 13.81 -5.01
CA LEU A 24 8.54 14.43 -5.88
C LEU A 24 7.91 15.56 -6.70
N GLU A 25 6.70 15.35 -7.21
CA GLU A 25 5.91 16.37 -7.91
C GLU A 25 5.53 17.57 -7.02
N CYS A 26 5.31 17.34 -5.71
CA CYS A 26 5.09 18.43 -4.76
C CYS A 26 6.39 19.21 -4.43
N PHE A 27 7.54 18.52 -4.47
CA PHE A 27 8.86 19.02 -4.09
C PHE A 27 9.92 18.67 -5.16
N PRO A 28 9.89 19.33 -6.33
CA PRO A 28 10.68 18.94 -7.51
C PRO A 28 12.20 19.12 -7.34
N SER A 29 12.64 19.83 -6.30
CA SER A 29 14.06 20.01 -5.97
C SER A 29 14.55 19.05 -4.88
N SER A 30 13.84 17.96 -4.62
CA SER A 30 14.19 17.01 -3.56
C SER A 30 15.23 16.00 -4.02
N ASP A 31 16.15 15.66 -3.10
CA ASP A 31 17.09 14.56 -3.29
C ASP A 31 16.52 13.28 -2.66
N ILE A 32 16.75 12.12 -3.29
CA ILE A 32 16.15 10.85 -2.88
C ILE A 32 17.20 9.98 -2.18
N PHE A 33 16.87 9.47 -1.00
CA PHE A 33 17.70 8.53 -0.24
C PHE A 33 16.97 7.20 -0.09
N CYS A 34 17.61 6.08 -0.43
CA CYS A 34 16.96 4.77 -0.36
C CYS A 34 17.93 3.65 0.02
N LEU A 35 17.45 2.56 0.61
CA LEU A 35 18.35 1.44 0.94
C LEU A 35 19.00 0.84 -0.32
N VAL A 36 18.19 0.63 -1.35
CA VAL A 36 18.63 0.13 -2.66
C VAL A 36 17.83 0.76 -3.78
N ASP A 37 18.45 0.88 -4.95
CA ASP A 37 17.84 1.29 -6.22
C ASP A 37 18.23 0.26 -7.29
N PHE A 38 17.23 -0.52 -7.71
CA PHE A 38 17.32 -1.52 -8.77
C PHE A 38 16.28 -1.29 -9.87
N LEU A 39 15.64 -0.12 -9.93
CA LEU A 39 14.71 0.22 -11.00
C LEU A 39 15.43 0.25 -12.35
N GLN A 40 14.75 -0.21 -13.40
CA GLN A 40 15.27 -0.26 -14.77
C GLN A 40 14.18 0.19 -15.74
N GLY A 41 14.59 0.73 -16.88
CA GLY A 41 13.67 1.09 -17.98
C GLY A 41 12.56 2.04 -17.53
N THR A 42 11.33 1.73 -17.94
CA THR A 42 10.14 2.57 -17.70
C THR A 42 9.79 2.74 -16.24
N ASP A 43 10.12 1.75 -15.40
CA ASP A 43 9.84 1.82 -13.95
C ASP A 43 10.67 2.89 -13.26
N ARG A 44 11.72 3.43 -13.91
CA ARG A 44 12.52 4.55 -13.40
C ARG A 44 11.93 5.91 -13.76
N ASN A 45 11.06 6.01 -14.77
CA ASN A 45 10.66 7.28 -15.36
C ASN A 45 10.05 8.26 -14.36
N PHE A 46 9.34 7.76 -13.36
CA PHE A 46 8.70 8.58 -12.32
C PHE A 46 9.70 9.32 -11.41
N LEU A 47 10.98 8.92 -11.40
CA LEU A 47 12.03 9.60 -10.66
C LEU A 47 12.56 10.85 -11.39
N GLY A 48 12.26 11.02 -12.68
CA GLY A 48 12.73 12.16 -13.48
C GLY A 48 14.24 12.42 -13.34
N ASP A 49 14.60 13.68 -13.10
CA ASP A 49 15.98 14.15 -12.95
C ASP A 49 16.45 14.18 -11.47
N HIS A 50 15.67 13.62 -10.55
CA HIS A 50 16.01 13.61 -9.13
C HIS A 50 17.27 12.79 -8.86
N GLN A 51 18.16 13.31 -8.02
CA GLN A 51 19.34 12.57 -7.61
C GLN A 51 18.98 11.48 -6.60
N VAL A 52 19.46 10.26 -6.84
CA VAL A 52 19.20 9.09 -5.99
C VAL A 52 20.48 8.65 -5.30
N TYR A 53 20.45 8.61 -3.97
CA TYR A 53 21.54 8.22 -3.09
C TYR A 53 21.21 6.89 -2.41
N PRO A 54 21.63 5.76 -3.00
CA PRO A 54 21.40 4.46 -2.40
C PRO A 54 22.37 4.20 -1.23
N SER A 55 21.94 3.41 -0.25
CA SER A 55 22.77 3.05 0.91
C SER A 55 23.92 2.10 0.55
N VAL A 56 24.77 1.80 1.54
CA VAL A 56 25.82 0.77 1.41
C VAL A 56 25.28 -0.62 1.05
N ILE A 57 24.01 -0.92 1.34
CA ILE A 57 23.38 -2.21 1.01
C ILE A 57 23.35 -2.44 -0.51
N GLN A 58 23.23 -1.38 -1.30
CA GLN A 58 23.28 -1.44 -2.77
C GLN A 58 24.49 -2.20 -3.31
N ARG A 59 25.64 -2.06 -2.62
CA ARG A 59 26.93 -2.59 -3.05
C ARG A 59 27.27 -3.95 -2.41
N LEU A 60 26.40 -4.48 -1.56
CA LEU A 60 26.65 -5.76 -0.91
C LEU A 60 26.47 -6.94 -1.91
N PRO A 61 27.18 -8.06 -1.69
CA PRO A 61 27.09 -9.22 -2.58
C PRO A 61 25.65 -9.70 -2.78
N LEU A 62 25.24 -9.98 -4.03
CA LEU A 62 23.90 -10.48 -4.34
C LEU A 62 22.73 -9.56 -3.94
N ALA A 63 22.96 -8.29 -3.61
CA ALA A 63 21.92 -7.36 -3.17
C ALA A 63 20.73 -7.28 -4.16
N GLN A 64 20.99 -7.27 -5.47
CA GLN A 64 19.94 -7.23 -6.50
C GLN A 64 18.91 -8.37 -6.36
N ARG A 65 19.34 -9.56 -5.91
CA ARG A 65 18.46 -10.73 -5.74
C ARG A 65 17.97 -10.91 -4.31
N HIS A 66 18.76 -10.47 -3.33
CA HIS A 66 18.59 -10.86 -1.94
C HIS A 66 18.66 -9.72 -0.94
N PHE A 67 18.46 -8.46 -1.34
CA PHE A 67 18.57 -7.30 -0.42
C PHE A 67 17.70 -7.44 0.84
N ARG A 68 16.53 -8.10 0.76
CA ARG A 68 15.67 -8.37 1.92
C ARG A 68 16.32 -9.26 2.99
N GLN A 69 17.33 -10.06 2.63
CA GLN A 69 18.11 -10.84 3.59
C GLN A 69 19.03 -9.94 4.45
N TYR A 70 19.33 -8.72 3.99
CA TYR A 70 20.04 -7.71 4.76
C TYR A 70 19.14 -6.95 5.74
N LEU A 71 17.91 -7.40 5.99
CA LEU A 71 16.99 -6.80 6.96
C LEU A 71 17.64 -6.45 8.32
N PRO A 72 18.53 -7.28 8.92
CA PRO A 72 19.20 -6.93 10.17
C PRO A 72 20.12 -5.70 10.07
N LEU A 73 20.62 -5.40 8.87
CA LEU A 73 21.55 -4.28 8.61
C LEU A 73 20.82 -3.01 8.17
N MET A 74 19.54 -3.10 7.77
CA MET A 74 18.76 -1.96 7.28
C MET A 74 18.65 -0.80 8.29
N PRO A 75 18.44 -1.03 9.60
CA PRO A 75 18.51 0.03 10.62
C PRO A 75 19.82 0.82 10.62
N LEU A 76 20.95 0.13 10.49
CA LEU A 76 22.27 0.79 10.47
C LEU A 76 22.51 1.50 9.13
N ALA A 77 22.00 0.95 8.03
CA ALA A 77 22.13 1.55 6.72
C ALA A 77 21.32 2.84 6.59
N ILE A 78 20.10 2.88 7.15
CA ILE A 78 19.25 4.07 7.11
C ILE A 78 19.80 5.19 8.01
N GLU A 79 20.35 4.86 9.17
CA GLU A 79 20.95 5.84 10.10
C GLU A 79 22.25 6.46 9.58
N ARG A 80 22.90 5.85 8.57
CA ARG A 80 24.16 6.34 7.98
C ARG A 80 23.97 7.43 6.94
N PHE A 81 22.75 7.72 6.51
CA PHE A 81 22.53 8.81 5.58
C PHE A 81 22.91 10.16 6.21
N ASP A 82 23.79 10.89 5.54
CA ASP A 82 24.11 12.26 5.90
C ASP A 82 23.06 13.18 5.29
N LEU A 83 22.13 13.61 6.13
CA LEU A 83 21.07 14.55 5.76
C LEU A 83 21.39 15.97 6.24
N SER A 84 22.64 16.27 6.56
CA SER A 84 22.98 17.50 7.28
C SER A 84 22.68 18.80 6.50
N ASP A 85 22.76 18.74 5.16
CA ASP A 85 22.49 19.87 4.26
C ASP A 85 20.99 20.15 4.03
N TYR A 86 20.10 19.30 4.54
CA TYR A 86 18.66 19.39 4.29
C TYR A 86 17.95 20.06 5.46
N ASN A 87 16.90 20.84 5.17
CA ASN A 87 16.11 21.48 6.21
C ASN A 87 14.84 20.68 6.51
N LEU A 88 14.25 20.09 5.46
CA LEU A 88 13.06 19.26 5.52
C LEU A 88 13.42 17.83 5.12
N VAL A 89 13.06 16.88 5.97
CA VAL A 89 13.18 15.45 5.72
C VAL A 89 11.78 14.87 5.62
N LEU A 90 11.45 14.31 4.45
CA LEU A 90 10.23 13.56 4.20
C LEU A 90 10.60 12.08 4.15
N SER A 91 9.93 11.22 4.92
CA SER A 91 10.14 9.77 4.82
C SER A 91 8.86 9.06 4.34
N SER A 92 8.99 8.24 3.30
CA SER A 92 7.95 7.31 2.84
C SER A 92 8.21 5.93 3.44
N HIS A 93 7.52 5.62 4.53
CA HIS A 93 7.88 4.54 5.45
C HIS A 93 6.96 3.32 5.37
N HIS A 94 7.57 2.13 5.28
CA HIS A 94 6.91 0.85 5.51
C HIS A 94 7.81 -0.22 6.16
N ALA A 95 9.08 0.11 6.44
CA ALA A 95 10.04 -0.78 7.09
C ALA A 95 11.04 -0.03 8.00
N VAL A 96 11.92 0.82 7.45
CA VAL A 96 12.98 1.53 8.18
C VAL A 96 13.14 3.01 7.81
N ALA A 97 12.55 3.53 6.75
CA ALA A 97 12.82 4.88 6.21
C ALA A 97 12.67 6.02 7.23
N LYS A 98 11.69 5.93 8.15
CA LYS A 98 11.52 6.92 9.24
C LYS A 98 12.68 6.95 10.25
N GLY A 99 13.58 5.98 10.17
CA GLY A 99 14.66 5.78 11.11
C GLY A 99 15.92 6.57 10.81
N VAL A 100 15.93 7.41 9.78
CA VAL A 100 17.03 8.37 9.56
C VAL A 100 17.28 9.23 10.78
N LEU A 101 18.52 9.69 10.91
CA LEU A 101 18.91 10.63 11.96
C LEU A 101 18.69 12.05 11.47
N THR A 102 17.95 12.82 12.26
CA THR A 102 17.71 14.25 12.03
C THR A 102 18.22 15.05 13.22
N ARG A 103 18.58 16.31 12.97
CA ARG A 103 18.97 17.27 13.99
C ARG A 103 17.75 18.07 14.47
N ALA A 104 17.92 18.75 15.60
CA ALA A 104 16.86 19.57 16.20
C ALA A 104 16.43 20.78 15.34
N ASP A 105 17.24 21.21 14.38
CA ASP A 105 16.96 22.29 13.42
C ASP A 105 16.36 21.77 12.09
N GLN A 106 16.01 20.48 12.01
CA GLN A 106 15.40 19.87 10.83
C GLN A 106 13.99 19.39 11.14
N LEU A 107 13.05 19.65 10.22
CA LEU A 107 11.71 19.09 10.32
C LEU A 107 11.65 17.71 9.67
N HIS A 108 11.18 16.71 10.40
CA HIS A 108 10.97 15.36 9.89
C HIS A 108 9.49 14.96 9.87
N ILE A 109 8.95 14.80 8.66
CA ILE A 109 7.59 14.31 8.42
C ILE A 109 7.65 12.90 7.83
N SER A 110 6.99 11.94 8.48
CA SER A 110 6.93 10.55 8.00
C SER A 110 5.56 10.18 7.47
N TYR A 111 5.45 9.94 6.16
CA TYR A 111 4.30 9.31 5.53
C TYR A 111 4.40 7.79 5.68
N VAL A 112 3.59 7.25 6.59
CA VAL A 112 3.61 5.84 6.97
C VAL A 112 2.54 5.09 6.19
N HIS A 113 2.99 4.21 5.30
CA HIS A 113 2.12 3.25 4.61
C HIS A 113 1.62 2.17 5.55
N THR A 114 2.48 1.79 6.51
CA THR A 114 2.20 0.89 7.62
C THR A 114 3.40 0.88 8.57
N PRO A 115 3.20 0.77 9.89
CA PRO A 115 4.26 0.30 10.78
C PRO A 115 4.81 -1.05 10.31
N LEU A 116 6.05 -1.40 10.72
CA LEU A 116 6.75 -2.62 10.29
C LEU A 116 5.92 -3.90 10.50
N ARG A 117 5.15 -4.33 9.47
CA ARG A 117 4.11 -5.38 9.56
C ARG A 117 4.64 -6.69 10.15
N TYR A 118 5.85 -7.10 9.76
CA TYR A 118 6.46 -8.37 10.17
C TYR A 118 7.07 -8.34 11.57
N GLY A 119 7.37 -7.16 12.10
CA GLY A 119 7.82 -6.98 13.48
C GLY A 119 6.68 -7.04 14.49
N TRP A 120 5.47 -6.69 14.06
CA TRP A 120 4.29 -6.50 14.91
C TRP A 120 3.14 -7.42 14.50
N ASP A 121 2.06 -6.85 13.96
CA ASP A 121 0.75 -7.47 13.83
C ASP A 121 0.69 -8.74 12.95
N LEU A 122 1.60 -8.88 11.98
CA LEU A 122 1.60 -10.02 11.04
C LEU A 122 2.79 -10.95 11.23
N GLN A 123 3.51 -10.83 12.36
CA GLN A 123 4.71 -11.63 12.63
C GLN A 123 4.44 -13.13 12.49
N HIS A 124 3.42 -13.65 13.16
CA HIS A 124 3.12 -15.09 13.14
C HIS A 124 2.70 -15.58 11.75
N GLN A 125 1.90 -14.78 11.03
CA GLN A 125 1.48 -15.11 9.68
C GLN A 125 2.69 -15.14 8.72
N TYR A 126 3.59 -14.16 8.82
CA TYR A 126 4.80 -14.09 7.99
C TYR A 126 5.79 -15.23 8.27
N LEU A 127 6.00 -15.55 9.55
CA LEU A 127 6.92 -16.63 9.95
C LEU A 127 6.40 -18.01 9.56
N GLN A 128 5.09 -18.25 9.68
CA GLN A 128 4.46 -19.48 9.20
C GLN A 128 4.58 -19.60 7.68
N GLN A 129 4.32 -18.53 6.94
CA GLN A 129 4.41 -18.51 5.47
C GLN A 129 5.84 -18.65 4.94
N SER A 130 6.83 -18.15 5.69
CA SER A 130 8.25 -18.23 5.28
C SER A 130 8.94 -19.52 5.72
N GLY A 131 8.25 -20.43 6.43
CA GLY A 131 8.86 -21.63 7.03
C GLY A 131 9.90 -21.32 8.11
N LEU A 132 9.87 -20.10 8.67
CA LEU A 132 10.83 -19.60 9.66
C LEU A 132 10.28 -19.68 11.09
N ASN A 133 9.28 -20.52 11.33
CA ASN A 133 8.64 -20.66 12.64
C ASN A 133 9.26 -21.76 13.53
N ARG A 134 10.21 -22.56 13.02
CA ARG A 134 10.80 -23.69 13.75
C ARG A 134 12.32 -23.81 13.52
N GLY A 135 12.99 -24.44 14.48
CA GLY A 135 14.43 -24.71 14.44
C GLY A 135 15.31 -23.46 14.64
N LEU A 136 16.62 -23.64 14.47
CA LEU A 136 17.63 -22.60 14.70
C LEU A 136 17.39 -21.35 13.84
N LYS A 137 16.97 -21.52 12.58
CA LYS A 137 16.62 -20.39 11.68
C LYS A 137 15.44 -19.58 12.22
N GLY A 138 14.44 -20.24 12.80
CA GLY A 138 13.32 -19.54 13.42
C GLY A 138 13.73 -18.77 14.66
N TRP A 139 14.59 -19.34 15.51
CA TRP A 139 15.12 -18.63 16.68
C TRP A 139 15.94 -17.39 16.28
N VAL A 140 16.84 -17.50 15.30
CA VAL A 140 17.59 -16.35 14.77
C VAL A 140 16.65 -15.28 14.22
N THR A 141 15.60 -15.69 13.50
CA THR A 141 14.60 -14.75 12.97
C THR A 141 13.87 -14.02 14.10
N GLN A 142 13.54 -14.70 15.20
CA GLN A 142 12.91 -14.07 16.37
C GLN A 142 13.81 -13.02 17.03
N VAL A 143 15.10 -13.29 17.16
CA VAL A 143 16.08 -12.33 17.69
C VAL A 143 16.17 -11.10 16.78
N ILE A 144 16.28 -11.30 15.48
CA ILE A 144 16.29 -10.21 14.48
C ILE A 144 15.02 -9.37 14.60
N LEU A 145 13.84 -10.00 14.65
CA LEU A 145 12.57 -9.30 14.77
C LEU A 145 12.42 -8.56 16.09
N HIS A 146 12.94 -9.10 17.19
CA HIS A 146 13.00 -8.40 18.47
C HIS A 146 13.87 -7.14 18.40
N TYR A 147 15.08 -7.25 17.84
CA TYR A 147 15.96 -6.11 17.59
C TYR A 147 15.27 -5.03 16.75
N LEU A 148 14.65 -5.43 15.63
CA LEU A 148 13.94 -4.51 14.75
C LEU A 148 12.77 -3.82 15.45
N ARG A 149 12.01 -4.51 16.31
CA ARG A 149 10.93 -3.89 17.09
C ARG A 149 11.44 -2.81 18.03
N LEU A 150 12.51 -3.10 18.77
CA LEU A 150 13.10 -2.13 19.71
C LEU A 150 13.59 -0.90 18.97
N TRP A 151 14.29 -1.11 17.85
CA TRP A 151 14.75 -0.03 17.00
C TRP A 151 13.61 0.76 16.35
N ASP A 152 12.56 0.08 15.88
CA ASP A 152 11.39 0.71 15.25
C ASP A 152 10.65 1.64 16.23
N VAL A 153 10.42 1.20 17.46
CA VAL A 153 9.80 2.05 18.50
C VAL A 153 10.74 3.19 18.90
N ALA A 154 12.03 2.93 19.11
CA ALA A 154 12.97 3.96 19.50
C ALA A 154 13.11 5.07 18.44
N SER A 155 13.18 4.68 17.16
CA SER A 155 13.30 5.63 16.05
C SER A 155 12.03 6.45 15.80
N ALA A 156 10.87 6.03 16.29
CA ALA A 156 9.63 6.82 16.16
C ALA A 156 9.71 8.19 16.85
N ASN A 157 10.56 8.34 17.87
CA ASN A 157 10.78 9.62 18.55
C ASN A 157 11.58 10.62 17.71
N ARG A 158 12.18 10.20 16.59
CA ARG A 158 12.92 11.06 15.64
C ARG A 158 12.00 11.71 14.60
N VAL A 159 10.72 11.38 14.61
CA VAL A 159 9.71 11.92 13.70
C VAL A 159 8.94 13.00 14.44
N ASP A 160 8.84 14.17 13.82
CA ASP A 160 8.07 15.28 14.36
C ASP A 160 6.58 15.10 14.07
N CYS A 161 6.25 14.81 12.80
CA CYS A 161 4.87 14.60 12.36
C CYS A 161 4.69 13.27 11.63
N PHE A 162 3.67 12.51 12.03
CA PHE A 162 3.27 11.30 11.32
C PHE A 162 2.08 11.59 10.41
N VAL A 163 2.17 11.11 9.18
CA VAL A 163 1.06 11.06 8.22
C VAL A 163 0.71 9.59 7.98
N ALA A 164 -0.56 9.23 8.09
CA ALA A 164 -1.04 7.88 7.80
C ALA A 164 -1.78 7.85 6.47
N ASN A 165 -1.58 6.77 5.70
CA ASN A 165 -2.31 6.55 4.45
C ASN A 165 -3.79 6.17 4.65
N SER A 166 -4.23 5.88 5.88
CA SER A 166 -5.62 5.56 6.22
C SER A 166 -5.87 5.69 7.72
N ARG A 167 -7.13 5.78 8.15
CA ARG A 167 -7.49 5.73 9.58
C ARG A 167 -7.17 4.36 10.18
N TYR A 168 -7.25 3.29 9.40
CA TYR A 168 -6.80 1.96 9.80
C TYR A 168 -5.32 1.98 10.17
N VAL A 169 -4.46 2.57 9.33
CA VAL A 169 -3.03 2.70 9.63
C VAL A 169 -2.76 3.70 10.74
N ALA A 170 -3.51 4.79 10.85
CA ALA A 170 -3.40 5.74 11.97
C ALA A 170 -3.60 5.04 13.33
N ARG A 171 -4.57 4.11 13.43
CA ARG A 171 -4.76 3.28 14.63
C ARG A 171 -3.54 2.39 14.92
N ARG A 172 -2.89 1.84 13.90
CA ARG A 172 -1.66 1.03 14.05
C ARG A 172 -0.49 1.89 14.50
N ILE A 173 -0.31 3.08 13.93
CA ILE A 173 0.69 4.05 14.38
C ILE A 173 0.47 4.39 15.85
N TRP A 174 -0.77 4.68 16.27
CA TRP A 174 -1.07 4.90 17.68
C TRP A 174 -0.76 3.68 18.56
N LYS A 175 -1.11 2.47 18.10
CA LYS A 175 -0.86 1.24 18.85
C LYS A 175 0.63 0.96 19.03
N THR A 176 1.44 1.17 17.99
CA THR A 176 2.86 0.83 17.95
C THR A 176 3.74 1.95 18.52
N TYR A 177 3.51 3.20 18.10
CA TYR A 177 4.37 4.34 18.41
C TYR A 177 3.80 5.27 19.47
N ARG A 178 2.50 5.14 19.83
CA ARG A 178 1.82 6.04 20.78
C ARG A 178 1.89 7.51 20.38
N ARG A 179 1.89 7.75 19.08
CA ARG A 179 1.88 9.07 18.46
C ARG A 179 0.62 9.21 17.59
N PRO A 180 -0.04 10.37 17.59
CA PRO A 180 -1.13 10.63 16.64
C PRO A 180 -0.56 10.61 15.22
N ALA A 181 -1.43 10.52 14.21
CA ALA A 181 -1.06 10.64 12.80
C ALA A 181 -2.16 11.36 12.03
N GLN A 182 -1.79 12.38 11.25
CA GLN A 182 -2.70 13.03 10.31
C GLN A 182 -3.03 12.05 9.19
N VAL A 183 -4.31 11.85 8.87
CA VAL A 183 -4.68 10.98 7.74
C VAL A 183 -4.64 11.80 6.45
N ILE A 184 -3.80 11.37 5.51
CA ILE A 184 -3.78 11.83 4.12
C ILE A 184 -3.75 10.57 3.26
N TYR A 185 -4.93 10.20 2.74
CA TYR A 185 -5.06 9.01 1.89
C TYR A 185 -4.14 9.08 0.66
N PRO A 186 -3.62 7.94 0.18
CA PRO A 186 -2.66 7.91 -0.91
C PRO A 186 -3.32 8.32 -2.24
N PRO A 187 -2.50 8.79 -3.20
CA PRO A 187 -2.96 9.15 -4.53
C PRO A 187 -3.46 7.93 -5.30
N VAL A 188 -4.60 8.08 -5.97
CA VAL A 188 -5.13 7.11 -6.94
C VAL A 188 -5.38 7.83 -8.26
N GLU A 189 -4.94 7.24 -9.37
CA GLU A 189 -5.08 7.78 -10.73
C GLU A 189 -6.50 7.59 -11.25
N THR A 190 -7.47 8.29 -10.65
CA THR A 190 -8.90 8.10 -10.94
C THR A 190 -9.26 8.47 -12.37
N THR A 191 -8.58 9.47 -12.94
CA THR A 191 -8.77 9.93 -14.32
C THR A 191 -8.33 8.94 -15.39
N ARG A 192 -7.57 7.90 -15.02
CA ARG A 192 -7.15 6.82 -15.92
C ARG A 192 -8.32 5.88 -16.28
N PHE A 193 -9.40 5.88 -15.50
CA PHE A 193 -10.50 4.94 -15.64
C PHE A 193 -11.75 5.61 -16.20
N VAL A 194 -12.40 4.95 -17.15
CA VAL A 194 -13.67 5.39 -17.73
C VAL A 194 -14.68 4.27 -17.55
N ALA A 195 -15.83 4.56 -16.96
CA ALA A 195 -16.89 3.57 -16.81
C ALA A 195 -17.51 3.21 -18.16
N SER A 196 -17.68 1.91 -18.40
CA SER A 196 -18.44 1.44 -19.57
C SER A 196 -19.94 1.69 -19.35
N PRO A 197 -20.70 2.14 -20.38
CA PRO A 197 -22.15 2.24 -20.30
C PRO A 197 -22.84 0.90 -20.05
N GLN A 198 -22.22 -0.19 -20.52
CA GLN A 198 -22.70 -1.55 -20.36
C GLN A 198 -21.63 -2.41 -19.68
N ARG A 199 -22.02 -3.06 -18.59
CA ARG A 199 -21.20 -4.03 -17.88
C ARG A 199 -21.50 -5.44 -18.38
N ASP A 200 -20.45 -6.26 -18.43
CA ASP A 200 -20.52 -7.67 -18.77
C ASP A 200 -20.76 -8.51 -17.53
N ASP A 201 -21.23 -9.74 -17.75
CA ASP A 201 -21.61 -10.67 -16.68
C ASP A 201 -20.39 -11.47 -16.15
N PHE A 202 -19.36 -10.75 -15.66
CA PHE A 202 -18.22 -11.37 -14.99
C PHE A 202 -17.75 -10.58 -13.77
N TYR A 203 -17.28 -11.28 -12.75
CA TYR A 203 -16.62 -10.68 -11.61
C TYR A 203 -15.12 -10.56 -11.85
N LEU A 204 -14.51 -9.53 -11.28
CA LEU A 204 -13.08 -9.29 -11.44
C LEU A 204 -12.37 -9.26 -10.09
N THR A 205 -11.16 -9.84 -10.04
CA THR A 205 -10.21 -9.54 -8.98
C THR A 205 -8.84 -9.25 -9.57
N VAL A 206 -8.19 -8.19 -9.08
CA VAL A 206 -6.86 -7.76 -9.53
C VAL A 206 -5.95 -7.71 -8.31
N SER A 207 -5.00 -8.65 -8.21
CA SER A 207 -4.07 -8.72 -7.08
C SER A 207 -2.91 -9.67 -7.37
N ARG A 208 -1.76 -9.44 -6.71
CA ARG A 208 -0.73 -10.49 -6.61
C ARG A 208 -1.29 -11.76 -5.96
N CYS A 209 -0.90 -12.92 -6.47
CA CYS A 209 -1.24 -14.23 -5.97
C CYS A 209 -0.35 -14.62 -4.78
N VAL A 210 -0.58 -13.99 -3.64
CA VAL A 210 0.15 -14.22 -2.39
C VAL A 210 -0.82 -14.52 -1.24
N PRO A 211 -0.43 -15.32 -0.22
CA PRO A 211 -1.39 -15.86 0.75
C PRO A 211 -2.22 -14.81 1.50
N TYR A 212 -1.62 -13.69 1.91
CA TYR A 212 -2.34 -12.66 2.68
C TYR A 212 -3.42 -11.93 1.86
N LYS A 213 -3.38 -12.02 0.53
CA LYS A 213 -4.41 -11.45 -0.36
C LYS A 213 -5.68 -12.28 -0.43
N ARG A 214 -5.64 -13.49 0.14
CA ARG A 214 -6.78 -14.39 0.30
C ARG A 214 -7.55 -14.73 -0.99
N LEU A 215 -6.85 -14.80 -2.14
CA LEU A 215 -7.46 -15.23 -3.40
C LEU A 215 -7.96 -16.68 -3.35
N ASP A 216 -7.46 -17.50 -2.41
CA ASP A 216 -8.00 -18.83 -2.08
C ASP A 216 -9.50 -18.75 -1.78
N LEU A 217 -9.94 -17.73 -1.03
CA LEU A 217 -11.35 -17.54 -0.69
C LEU A 217 -12.19 -17.22 -1.92
N THR A 218 -11.70 -16.33 -2.78
CA THR A 218 -12.43 -15.93 -4.00
C THR A 218 -12.55 -17.13 -4.93
N VAL A 219 -11.47 -17.85 -5.21
CA VAL A 219 -11.51 -19.04 -6.08
C VAL A 219 -12.46 -20.10 -5.51
N ALA A 220 -12.38 -20.39 -4.22
CA ALA A 220 -13.24 -21.38 -3.58
C ALA A 220 -14.74 -20.97 -3.58
N ALA A 221 -15.05 -19.69 -3.39
CA ALA A 221 -16.42 -19.18 -3.45
C ALA A 221 -16.99 -19.28 -4.86
N PHE A 222 -16.25 -18.80 -5.86
CA PHE A 222 -16.71 -18.80 -7.26
C PHE A 222 -16.78 -20.19 -7.87
N ASN A 223 -15.96 -21.14 -7.41
CA ASN A 223 -16.12 -22.55 -7.74
C ASN A 223 -17.46 -23.15 -7.26
N GLN A 224 -17.99 -22.67 -6.14
CA GLN A 224 -19.27 -23.14 -5.60
C GLN A 224 -20.47 -22.41 -6.22
N LEU A 225 -20.32 -21.11 -6.46
CA LEU A 225 -21.35 -20.28 -7.09
C LEU A 225 -21.55 -20.59 -8.58
N GLY A 226 -20.49 -21.02 -9.28
CA GLY A 226 -20.53 -21.27 -10.72
C GLY A 226 -20.58 -19.99 -11.58
N LEU A 227 -20.40 -18.82 -10.97
CA LEU A 227 -20.43 -17.51 -11.65
C LEU A 227 -19.10 -17.22 -12.37
N PRO A 228 -19.09 -16.48 -13.49
CA PRO A 228 -17.86 -16.13 -14.20
C PRO A 228 -16.94 -15.23 -13.36
N LEU A 229 -15.67 -15.63 -13.22
CA LEU A 229 -14.65 -14.86 -12.51
C LEU A 229 -13.40 -14.69 -13.38
N VAL A 230 -12.92 -13.47 -13.50
CA VAL A 230 -11.62 -13.15 -14.08
C VAL A 230 -10.64 -12.78 -12.97
N VAL A 231 -9.48 -13.43 -12.97
CA VAL A 231 -8.39 -13.20 -12.03
C VAL A 231 -7.19 -12.63 -12.78
N ILE A 232 -6.83 -11.39 -12.48
CA ILE A 232 -5.65 -10.72 -13.02
C ILE A 232 -4.61 -10.54 -11.92
N GLY A 233 -3.37 -10.87 -12.26
CA GLY A 233 -2.20 -10.76 -11.39
C GLY A 233 -1.36 -12.04 -11.37
N ASP A 234 -0.18 -11.91 -10.80
CA ASP A 234 0.83 -12.97 -10.74
C ASP A 234 1.35 -13.13 -9.31
N GLY A 235 2.12 -14.18 -9.05
CA GLY A 235 2.73 -14.45 -7.76
C GLY A 235 2.91 -15.94 -7.51
N PRO A 236 3.63 -16.30 -6.44
CA PRO A 236 3.98 -17.68 -6.14
C PRO A 236 2.76 -18.61 -5.98
N GLY A 237 1.60 -18.08 -5.57
CA GLY A 237 0.38 -18.87 -5.42
C GLY A 237 -0.45 -19.07 -6.70
N LEU A 238 -0.04 -18.51 -7.85
CA LEU A 238 -0.86 -18.52 -9.07
C LEU A 238 -1.15 -19.96 -9.56
N ASN A 239 -0.12 -20.80 -9.64
CA ASN A 239 -0.26 -22.18 -10.14
C ASN A 239 -1.15 -23.02 -9.22
N ASP A 240 -1.01 -22.86 -7.90
CA ASP A 240 -1.81 -23.55 -6.91
C ASP A 240 -3.29 -23.15 -7.03
N LEU A 241 -3.57 -21.85 -7.16
CA LEU A 241 -4.94 -21.34 -7.35
C LEU A 241 -5.55 -21.81 -8.67
N ARG A 242 -4.77 -21.79 -9.76
CA ARG A 242 -5.22 -22.25 -11.08
C ARG A 242 -5.57 -23.74 -11.09
N SER A 243 -4.83 -24.58 -10.37
CA SER A 243 -5.11 -26.02 -10.29
C SER A 243 -6.42 -26.36 -9.54
N GLN A 244 -6.88 -25.45 -8.68
CA GLN A 244 -8.13 -25.60 -7.92
C GLN A 244 -9.35 -25.02 -8.65
N ALA A 245 -9.14 -24.30 -9.74
CA ALA A 245 -10.17 -23.52 -10.41
C ALA A 245 -11.02 -24.35 -11.37
N LYS A 246 -12.33 -24.12 -11.34
CA LYS A 246 -13.30 -24.68 -12.31
C LYS A 246 -13.33 -23.85 -13.60
N PRO A 247 -13.96 -24.36 -14.69
CA PRO A 247 -13.98 -23.70 -16.00
C PRO A 247 -14.58 -22.28 -16.02
N ASN A 248 -15.36 -21.89 -15.02
CA ASN A 248 -15.93 -20.53 -14.89
C ASN A 248 -14.92 -19.48 -14.40
N ILE A 249 -13.68 -19.88 -14.07
CA ILE A 249 -12.64 -18.98 -13.54
C ILE A 249 -11.48 -18.88 -14.53
N HIS A 250 -11.20 -17.65 -14.99
CA HIS A 250 -10.17 -17.37 -15.98
C HIS A 250 -9.00 -16.59 -15.36
N PHE A 251 -7.82 -17.21 -15.34
CA PHE A 251 -6.59 -16.57 -14.87
C PHE A 251 -5.81 -15.97 -16.04
N LEU A 252 -5.69 -14.65 -16.07
CA LEU A 252 -4.98 -13.93 -17.13
C LEU A 252 -3.49 -13.67 -16.82
N GLY A 253 -3.04 -13.97 -15.59
CA GLY A 253 -1.68 -13.64 -15.17
C GLY A 253 -1.47 -12.13 -15.05
N HIS A 254 -0.22 -11.68 -15.12
CA HIS A 254 0.09 -10.25 -15.22
C HIS A 254 -0.46 -9.67 -16.53
N GLN A 255 -1.04 -8.48 -16.45
CA GLN A 255 -1.64 -7.75 -17.59
C GLN A 255 -1.19 -6.29 -17.56
N PRO A 256 -1.04 -5.64 -18.72
CA PRO A 256 -0.75 -4.21 -18.79
C PRO A 256 -1.90 -3.37 -18.23
N ASP A 257 -1.60 -2.15 -17.78
CA ASP A 257 -2.58 -1.25 -17.13
C ASP A 257 -3.84 -1.03 -17.99
N SER A 258 -3.68 -0.85 -19.30
CA SER A 258 -4.81 -0.67 -20.22
C SER A 258 -5.78 -1.87 -20.25
N ALA A 259 -5.27 -3.09 -20.08
CA ALA A 259 -6.11 -4.28 -20.00
C ALA A 259 -6.80 -4.37 -18.64
N VAL A 260 -6.14 -3.96 -17.55
CA VAL A 260 -6.74 -3.87 -16.22
C VAL A 260 -7.87 -2.85 -16.21
N GLU A 261 -7.66 -1.67 -16.79
CA GLU A 261 -8.64 -0.61 -16.95
C GLU A 261 -9.88 -1.09 -17.70
N ASP A 262 -9.70 -1.72 -18.86
CA ASP A 262 -10.79 -2.28 -19.66
C ASP A 262 -11.62 -3.30 -18.84
N HIS A 263 -10.96 -4.24 -18.17
CA HIS A 263 -11.68 -5.24 -17.36
C HIS A 263 -12.41 -4.60 -16.17
N MET A 264 -11.82 -3.62 -15.49
CA MET A 264 -12.48 -2.89 -14.40
C MET A 264 -13.70 -2.11 -14.91
N SER A 265 -13.60 -1.51 -16.10
CA SER A 265 -14.70 -0.72 -16.69
C SER A 265 -15.91 -1.59 -17.03
N ARG A 266 -15.69 -2.84 -17.42
CA ARG A 266 -16.74 -3.77 -17.88
C ARG A 266 -17.20 -4.77 -16.84
N CYS A 267 -16.44 -5.05 -15.77
CA CYS A 267 -16.83 -6.09 -14.82
C CYS A 267 -18.16 -5.78 -14.12
N LYS A 268 -18.92 -6.83 -13.80
CA LYS A 268 -20.17 -6.75 -13.04
C LYS A 268 -19.94 -6.19 -11.64
N ALA A 269 -18.92 -6.72 -10.96
CA ALA A 269 -18.42 -6.24 -9.68
C ALA A 269 -16.95 -6.65 -9.48
N PHE A 270 -16.24 -5.84 -8.71
CA PHE A 270 -14.86 -6.11 -8.31
C PHE A 270 -14.83 -6.77 -6.93
N VAL A 271 -14.17 -7.92 -6.80
CA VAL A 271 -14.10 -8.72 -5.56
C VAL A 271 -12.74 -8.58 -4.91
N PHE A 272 -12.72 -8.20 -3.63
CA PHE A 272 -11.48 -7.94 -2.89
C PHE A 272 -11.51 -8.55 -1.48
N PRO A 273 -11.01 -9.80 -1.30
CA PRO A 273 -11.13 -10.50 -0.02
C PRO A 273 -10.03 -10.16 1.01
N ALA A 274 -9.03 -9.38 0.61
CA ALA A 274 -7.86 -9.10 1.44
C ALA A 274 -8.16 -8.04 2.52
N GLU A 275 -7.58 -8.21 3.71
CA GLU A 275 -7.45 -7.12 4.68
C GLU A 275 -6.21 -6.29 4.28
N GLU A 276 -6.44 -5.10 3.75
CA GLU A 276 -5.38 -4.19 3.30
C GLU A 276 -5.35 -2.88 4.08
N ASP A 277 -4.21 -2.19 4.05
CA ASP A 277 -4.05 -0.94 4.78
C ASP A 277 -4.92 0.19 4.21
N PHE A 278 -4.90 0.37 2.87
CA PHE A 278 -5.75 1.33 2.16
C PHE A 278 -6.60 0.65 1.07
N GLY A 279 -5.95 -0.07 0.16
CA GLY A 279 -6.62 -0.78 -0.95
C GLY A 279 -6.78 0.08 -2.21
N ILE A 280 -5.67 0.47 -2.84
CA ILE A 280 -5.67 1.27 -4.09
C ILE A 280 -6.54 0.61 -5.18
N ALA A 281 -6.42 -0.69 -5.39
CA ALA A 281 -7.19 -1.44 -6.39
C ALA A 281 -8.72 -1.35 -6.19
N ILE A 282 -9.20 -1.15 -4.95
CA ILE A 282 -10.62 -0.91 -4.66
C ILE A 282 -11.04 0.44 -5.23
N VAL A 283 -10.22 1.47 -5.03
CA VAL A 283 -10.51 2.82 -5.54
C VAL A 283 -10.37 2.86 -7.07
N GLU A 284 -9.39 2.18 -7.64
CA GLU A 284 -9.24 2.03 -9.11
C GLU A 284 -10.49 1.38 -9.72
N ALA A 285 -11.01 0.30 -9.12
CA ALA A 285 -12.27 -0.31 -9.56
C ALA A 285 -13.46 0.66 -9.45
N GLN A 286 -13.56 1.43 -8.36
CA GLN A 286 -14.59 2.46 -8.21
C GLN A 286 -14.43 3.61 -9.22
N ALA A 287 -13.20 3.99 -9.58
CA ALA A 287 -12.94 4.99 -10.62
C ALA A 287 -13.38 4.49 -12.01
N ALA A 288 -13.35 3.17 -12.24
CA ALA A 288 -13.96 2.52 -13.41
C ALA A 288 -15.49 2.33 -13.27
N GLY A 289 -16.10 2.88 -12.23
CA GLY A 289 -17.52 2.80 -11.89
C GLY A 289 -17.98 1.44 -11.38
N ALA A 290 -17.06 0.50 -11.12
CA ALA A 290 -17.42 -0.87 -10.73
C ALA A 290 -17.84 -0.92 -9.27
N PRO A 291 -18.99 -1.53 -8.94
CA PRO A 291 -19.33 -1.79 -7.56
C PRO A 291 -18.35 -2.80 -6.98
N VAL A 292 -17.98 -2.61 -5.71
CA VAL A 292 -16.98 -3.44 -5.04
C VAL A 292 -17.62 -4.37 -4.02
N ILE A 293 -17.23 -5.64 -3.98
CA ILE A 293 -17.53 -6.57 -2.89
C ILE A 293 -16.22 -6.85 -2.15
N ALA A 294 -16.01 -6.18 -1.02
CA ALA A 294 -14.75 -6.23 -0.28
C ALA A 294 -14.92 -6.78 1.13
N PHE A 295 -13.83 -7.29 1.71
CA PHE A 295 -13.82 -7.68 3.11
C PHE A 295 -13.96 -6.45 4.01
N GLY A 296 -14.87 -6.49 4.98
CA GLY A 296 -15.24 -5.37 5.88
C GLY A 296 -14.19 -5.00 6.94
N ARG A 297 -12.89 -5.12 6.64
CA ARG A 297 -11.78 -4.71 7.52
C ARG A 297 -10.69 -3.99 6.74
N GLY A 298 -9.77 -3.35 7.44
CA GLY A 298 -8.70 -2.58 6.81
C GLY A 298 -9.23 -1.30 6.16
N GLY A 299 -8.47 -0.78 5.20
CA GLY A 299 -8.79 0.43 4.43
C GLY A 299 -10.03 0.32 3.54
N ALA A 300 -10.50 -0.90 3.23
CA ALA A 300 -11.75 -1.11 2.51
C ALA A 300 -12.96 -0.47 3.23
N THR A 301 -12.91 -0.40 4.56
CA THR A 301 -13.95 0.25 5.38
C THR A 301 -13.97 1.78 5.24
N GLU A 302 -12.95 2.36 4.61
CA GLU A 302 -12.81 3.80 4.37
C GLU A 302 -13.06 4.16 2.91
N THR A 303 -12.75 3.24 1.99
CA THR A 303 -12.88 3.46 0.54
C THR A 303 -14.22 3.01 -0.02
N VAL A 304 -14.91 2.03 0.59
CA VAL A 304 -16.22 1.53 0.15
C VAL A 304 -17.34 2.12 1.01
N MET A 305 -18.38 2.65 0.38
CA MET A 305 -19.63 3.04 1.04
C MET A 305 -20.70 1.95 0.83
N PRO A 306 -21.02 1.14 1.86
CA PRO A 306 -22.01 0.07 1.74
C PRO A 306 -23.34 0.54 1.16
N GLY A 307 -23.85 -0.17 0.16
CA GLY A 307 -25.11 0.13 -0.53
C GLY A 307 -25.06 1.33 -1.48
N LYS A 308 -23.90 2.00 -1.64
CA LYS A 308 -23.71 3.11 -2.59
C LYS A 308 -22.61 2.84 -3.60
N THR A 309 -21.47 2.33 -3.12
CA THR A 309 -20.32 2.03 -4.00
C THR A 309 -19.87 0.59 -3.96
N GLY A 310 -20.45 -0.19 -3.06
CA GLY A 310 -20.15 -1.58 -2.92
C GLY A 310 -20.78 -2.18 -1.68
N LEU A 311 -20.28 -3.34 -1.30
CA LEU A 311 -20.70 -4.16 -0.19
C LEU A 311 -19.47 -4.58 0.62
N LEU A 312 -19.64 -4.70 1.93
CA LEU A 312 -18.61 -5.12 2.85
C LEU A 312 -19.03 -6.41 3.56
N PHE A 313 -18.42 -7.53 3.21
CA PHE A 313 -18.75 -8.80 3.86
C PHE A 313 -17.99 -8.94 5.21
N PRO A 314 -18.65 -9.43 6.27
CA PRO A 314 -18.15 -9.25 7.65
C PRO A 314 -17.08 -10.28 8.06
N SER A 315 -17.03 -11.45 7.44
CA SER A 315 -16.12 -12.54 7.83
C SER A 315 -15.23 -12.97 6.67
N GLN A 316 -13.92 -13.15 6.91
CA GLN A 316 -12.96 -13.55 5.88
C GLN A 316 -13.04 -15.05 5.55
N THR A 317 -14.23 -15.51 5.14
CA THR A 317 -14.57 -16.92 4.91
C THR A 317 -15.33 -17.09 3.61
N VAL A 318 -15.26 -18.30 3.04
CA VAL A 318 -15.96 -18.64 1.79
C VAL A 318 -17.49 -18.46 1.91
N PRO A 319 -18.16 -18.96 2.97
CA PRO A 319 -19.61 -18.79 3.10
C PRO A 319 -20.04 -17.32 3.16
N SER A 320 -19.27 -16.48 3.87
CA SER A 320 -19.59 -15.05 3.97
C SER A 320 -19.41 -14.33 2.65
N LEU A 321 -18.36 -14.62 1.87
CA LEU A 321 -18.23 -14.05 0.53
C LEU A 321 -19.38 -14.50 -0.39
N MET A 322 -19.73 -15.78 -0.36
CA MET A 322 -20.82 -16.33 -1.18
C MET A 322 -22.17 -15.67 -0.88
N GLU A 323 -22.52 -15.51 0.40
CA GLU A 323 -23.75 -14.84 0.83
C GLU A 323 -23.89 -13.44 0.23
N TRP A 324 -22.81 -12.65 0.27
CA TRP A 324 -22.84 -11.27 -0.22
C TRP A 324 -22.80 -11.19 -1.76
N VAL A 325 -22.15 -12.13 -2.43
CA VAL A 325 -22.25 -12.27 -3.89
C VAL A 325 -23.67 -12.67 -4.30
N GLN A 326 -24.32 -13.59 -3.59
CA GLN A 326 -25.70 -13.99 -3.86
C GLN A 326 -26.69 -12.85 -3.59
N ALA A 327 -26.49 -12.07 -2.53
CA ALA A 327 -27.29 -10.88 -2.25
C ALA A 327 -27.15 -9.81 -3.35
N PHE A 328 -25.94 -9.66 -3.89
CA PHE A 328 -25.68 -8.82 -5.07
C PHE A 328 -26.43 -9.34 -6.30
N GLU A 329 -26.34 -10.64 -6.61
CA GLU A 329 -27.02 -11.27 -7.75
C GLU A 329 -28.55 -11.21 -7.65
N ALA A 330 -29.09 -11.27 -6.43
CA ALA A 330 -30.52 -11.16 -6.17
C ALA A 330 -31.08 -9.73 -6.39
N GLY A 331 -30.25 -8.76 -6.79
CA GLY A 331 -30.67 -7.39 -7.07
C GLY A 331 -31.12 -6.62 -5.81
N GLN A 332 -30.64 -7.03 -4.63
CA GLN A 332 -30.98 -6.36 -3.36
C GLN A 332 -30.38 -4.95 -3.26
N PHE A 333 -29.43 -4.62 -4.13
CA PHE A 333 -28.73 -3.35 -4.17
C PHE A 333 -28.73 -2.79 -5.59
N SER A 334 -28.83 -1.46 -5.70
CA SER A 334 -28.72 -0.74 -6.96
C SER A 334 -27.54 0.22 -6.88
N PHE A 335 -26.67 0.16 -7.88
CA PHE A 335 -25.44 0.94 -7.95
C PHE A 335 -25.44 1.84 -9.19
N SER A 336 -25.07 3.10 -9.01
CA SER A 336 -24.87 4.04 -10.12
C SER A 336 -23.37 4.21 -10.38
N SER A 337 -22.91 3.90 -11.59
CA SER A 337 -21.52 4.10 -12.00
C SER A 337 -21.06 5.54 -11.72
N GLU A 338 -21.90 6.53 -12.00
CA GLU A 338 -21.59 7.94 -11.75
C GLU A 338 -21.36 8.22 -10.25
N GLN A 339 -22.21 7.71 -9.37
CA GLN A 339 -22.05 7.88 -7.93
C GLN A 339 -20.77 7.20 -7.41
N ILE A 340 -20.42 6.05 -7.98
CA ILE A 340 -19.20 5.31 -7.65
C ILE A 340 -17.96 6.11 -8.06
N GLN A 341 -17.93 6.61 -9.29
CA GLN A 341 -16.81 7.41 -9.81
C GLN A 341 -16.65 8.72 -9.03
N ASN A 342 -17.74 9.44 -8.78
CA ASN A 342 -17.72 10.67 -7.98
C ASN A 342 -17.19 10.45 -6.55
N HIS A 343 -17.39 9.26 -5.99
CA HIS A 343 -16.80 8.91 -4.70
C HIS A 343 -15.30 8.59 -4.83
N ALA A 344 -14.87 7.90 -5.88
CA ALA A 344 -13.47 7.60 -6.14
C ALA A 344 -12.62 8.88 -6.28
N GLU A 345 -13.15 9.95 -6.87
CA GLU A 345 -12.50 11.26 -7.02
C GLU A 345 -12.04 11.88 -5.68
N LYS A 346 -12.65 11.47 -4.57
CA LYS A 346 -12.17 11.88 -3.24
C LYS A 346 -10.77 11.37 -2.94
N PHE A 347 -10.22 10.42 -3.70
CA PHE A 347 -8.90 9.82 -3.54
C PHE A 347 -7.96 10.15 -4.71
N SER A 348 -8.28 11.16 -5.51
CA SER A 348 -7.50 11.52 -6.68
C SER A 348 -6.07 11.97 -6.36
N VAL A 349 -5.21 11.93 -7.37
CA VAL A 349 -3.84 12.47 -7.32
C VAL A 349 -3.83 13.94 -6.93
N GLU A 350 -4.72 14.74 -7.52
CA GLU A 350 -4.81 16.19 -7.29
C GLU A 350 -5.17 16.49 -5.83
N ARG A 351 -6.09 15.70 -5.27
CA ARG A 351 -6.47 15.80 -3.86
C ARG A 351 -5.28 15.50 -2.97
N PHE A 352 -4.58 14.40 -3.22
CA PHE A 352 -3.38 14.04 -2.46
C PHE A 352 -2.33 15.15 -2.51
N ARG A 353 -1.96 15.63 -3.72
CA ARG A 353 -0.95 16.69 -3.89
C ARG A 353 -1.31 17.94 -3.11
N ARG A 354 -2.58 18.39 -3.20
CA ARG A 354 -3.08 19.56 -2.47
C ARG A 354 -2.97 19.38 -0.96
N GLU A 355 -3.49 18.28 -0.42
CA GLU A 355 -3.50 18.03 1.02
C GLU A 355 -2.10 17.84 1.59
N PHE A 356 -1.28 17.03 0.92
CA PHE A 356 0.08 16.74 1.35
C PHE A 356 0.96 17.99 1.33
N LYS A 357 0.93 18.75 0.24
CA LYS A 357 1.70 20.00 0.13
C LYS A 357 1.25 21.03 1.17
N THR A 358 -0.07 21.23 1.31
CA THR A 358 -0.62 22.16 2.33
C THR A 358 -0.20 21.76 3.73
N PHE A 359 -0.26 20.46 4.06
CA PHE A 359 0.14 19.94 5.36
C PHE A 359 1.64 20.18 5.62
N VAL A 360 2.50 19.81 4.68
CA VAL A 360 3.96 19.98 4.83
C VAL A 360 4.33 21.46 4.97
N GLU A 361 3.76 22.34 4.15
CA GLU A 361 4.01 23.79 4.24
C GLU A 361 3.51 24.38 5.57
N ALA A 362 2.38 23.92 6.08
CA ALA A 362 1.86 24.35 7.38
C ALA A 362 2.77 23.90 8.53
N MET A 363 3.23 22.64 8.52
CA MET A 363 4.15 22.13 9.53
C MET A 363 5.52 22.81 9.44
N TRP A 364 6.00 23.11 8.23
CA TRP A 364 7.22 23.86 8.01
C TRP A 364 7.18 25.25 8.65
N ARG A 365 6.09 26.01 8.41
CA ARG A 365 5.93 27.35 9.01
C ARG A 365 5.89 27.31 10.54
N LYS A 366 5.15 26.36 11.12
CA LYS A 366 5.10 26.16 12.59
C LYS A 366 6.49 25.84 13.14
N PHE A 367 7.22 24.95 12.46
CA PHE A 367 8.57 24.56 12.86
C PHE A 367 9.55 25.75 12.85
N GLU A 368 9.54 26.57 11.79
CA GLU A 368 10.38 27.78 11.71
C GLU A 368 10.05 28.82 12.79
N GLN A 369 8.79 28.86 13.24
CA GLN A 369 8.32 29.75 14.30
C GLN A 369 8.55 29.21 15.72
N GLY A 370 9.06 27.97 15.84
CA GLY A 370 9.22 27.30 17.14
C GLY A 370 7.90 26.94 17.81
N GLU A 371 6.82 26.85 17.05
CA GLU A 371 5.49 26.48 17.55
C GLU A 371 5.37 24.97 17.77
N ALA A 372 4.46 24.57 18.65
CA ALA A 372 4.13 23.16 18.81
C ALA A 372 3.52 22.59 17.52
N LEU A 373 4.08 21.47 17.05
CA LEU A 373 3.60 20.72 15.88
C LEU A 373 2.39 19.84 16.24
N GLU A 374 1.37 20.46 16.83
CA GLU A 374 0.14 19.77 17.20
C GLU A 374 -0.63 19.31 15.95
N MET A 375 -1.10 18.06 15.99
CA MET A 375 -1.97 17.48 14.97
C MET A 375 -3.40 17.41 15.53
N HIS A 376 -4.36 17.93 14.77
CA HIS A 376 -5.78 17.96 15.15
C HIS A 376 -6.53 16.68 14.79
#